data_AF-A0AAW4QCT3-F1
#
_entry.id   AF-A0AAW4QCT3-F1
#
_cell.length_a   1.000
_cell.length_b   1.000
_cell.length_c   1.000
_cell.angle_alpha   90.00
_cell.angle_beta   90.00
_cell.angle_gamma   90.00
#
_symmetry.space_group_name_H-M   'P 1'
#
loop_
_entity.id
_entity.type
_entity.pdbx_description
1 polymer ?
#
loop_
_entity_poly.entity_id
_entity_poly.type
_entity_poly.pdbx_seq_one_letter_code
_entity_poly.pdbx_strand_id
1 'polypeptide(L)'
;MRDYDAPVHASATRDLERYLFRHRDSLMRNPTELVFLVAAKGNGYSGRSVDQTDSSPDPKHFPSLYLSRRVHALTKRYLLRSDGIGPHSFRHIVATAILKSEDGDIKTAALVLNDRESTVEKHYSGMRSGDGVKRMGDLLGATLNRM
;
A
#
# COMPACT_ATOMS: atom_id res chain seq x y z
N MET A 1 -3.40 -14.65 17.34
CA MET A 1 -3.17 -13.41 16.58
C MET A 1 -2.92 -12.34 17.62
N ARG A 2 -1.76 -11.67 17.64
CA ARG A 2 -1.57 -10.53 18.55
C ARG A 2 -2.32 -9.35 17.94
N ASP A 3 -2.99 -8.58 18.78
CA ASP A 3 -3.60 -7.34 18.33
C ASP A 3 -2.52 -6.42 17.80
N TYR A 4 -2.73 -5.94 16.58
CA TYR A 4 -1.81 -5.08 15.87
C TYR A 4 -2.38 -3.68 15.87
N ASP A 5 -1.93 -2.87 16.82
CA ASP A 5 -2.32 -1.47 16.90
C ASP A 5 -1.38 -0.63 16.02
N ALA A 6 -1.95 0.01 15.01
CA ALA A 6 -1.22 0.78 14.01
C ALA A 6 -1.68 2.23 14.11
N PRO A 7 -0.92 3.11 14.79
CA PRO A 7 -1.30 4.50 14.92
C PRO A 7 -1.37 5.16 13.53
N VAL A 8 -2.44 5.89 13.30
CA VAL A 8 -2.62 6.64 12.05
C VAL A 8 -1.81 7.93 12.12
N HIS A 9 -0.87 8.09 11.19
CA HIS A 9 -0.10 9.33 11.09
C HIS A 9 -0.99 10.52 10.76
N ALA A 10 -0.72 11.69 11.36
CA ALA A 10 -1.55 12.89 11.24
C ALA A 10 -1.78 13.35 9.79
N SER A 11 -0.83 13.07 8.88
CA SER A 11 -0.98 13.38 7.46
C SER A 11 -2.12 12.62 6.78
N ALA A 12 -2.48 11.43 7.27
CA ALA A 12 -3.59 10.63 6.74
C ALA A 12 -4.95 11.01 7.36
N THR A 13 -4.95 11.61 8.55
CA THR A 13 -6.17 11.94 9.32
C THR A 13 -7.17 12.75 8.49
N ARG A 14 -6.71 13.83 7.85
CA ARG A 14 -7.58 14.70 7.04
C ARG A 14 -8.30 13.95 5.93
N ASP A 15 -7.60 13.03 5.26
CA ASP A 15 -8.17 12.28 4.13
C ASP A 15 -9.11 11.17 4.63
N LEU A 16 -8.79 10.54 5.77
CA LEU A 16 -9.67 9.58 6.44
C LEU A 16 -10.95 10.24 6.94
N GLU A 17 -10.87 11.37 7.64
CA GLU A 17 -12.05 12.12 8.11
C GLU A 17 -12.92 12.58 6.95
N ARG A 18 -12.30 13.10 5.88
CA ARG A 18 -13.04 13.46 4.67
C ARG A 18 -13.78 12.25 4.10
N TYR A 19 -13.11 11.10 4.02
CA TYR A 19 -13.75 9.88 3.55
C TYR A 19 -14.90 9.46 4.48
N LEU A 20 -14.65 9.34 5.79
CA LEU A 20 -15.61 8.86 6.78
C LEU A 20 -16.85 9.76 6.86
N PHE A 21 -16.67 11.08 6.94
CA PHE A 21 -17.76 12.02 7.21
C PHE A 21 -18.44 12.60 5.97
N ARG A 22 -17.80 12.52 4.79
CA ARG A 22 -18.38 13.11 3.56
C ARG A 22 -18.67 12.12 2.46
N HIS A 23 -17.92 11.02 2.38
CA HIS A 23 -17.99 10.12 1.22
C HIS A 23 -18.52 8.73 1.57
N ARG A 24 -18.22 8.19 2.75
CA ARG A 24 -18.54 6.81 3.12
C ARG A 24 -20.04 6.54 3.00
N ASP A 25 -20.88 7.41 3.55
CA ASP A 25 -22.34 7.22 3.53
C ASP A 25 -22.90 7.26 2.11
N SER A 26 -22.34 8.09 1.23
CA SER A 26 -22.74 8.13 -0.19
C SER A 26 -22.41 6.85 -0.96
N LEU A 27 -21.50 6.02 -0.43
CA LEU A 27 -21.11 4.73 -1.00
C LEU A 27 -21.86 3.55 -0.35
N MET A 28 -22.58 3.77 0.75
CA MET A 28 -23.28 2.73 1.49
C MET A 28 -24.57 2.32 0.78
N ARG A 29 -24.68 1.04 0.41
CA ARG A 29 -25.88 0.47 -0.21
C ARG A 29 -26.76 -0.28 0.77
N ASN A 30 -26.12 -0.97 1.72
CA ASN A 30 -26.75 -1.70 2.82
C ASN A 30 -25.95 -1.41 4.10
N PRO A 31 -26.57 -1.48 5.29
CA PRO A 31 -25.87 -1.33 6.56
C PRO A 31 -24.65 -2.26 6.64
N THR A 32 -23.49 -1.72 6.98
CA THR A 32 -22.24 -2.47 7.07
C THR A 32 -21.25 -1.82 8.03
N GLU A 33 -20.54 -2.67 8.77
CA GLU A 33 -19.45 -2.28 9.69
C GLU A 33 -18.11 -2.07 8.96
N LEU A 34 -18.05 -2.29 7.64
CA LEU A 34 -16.81 -2.11 6.89
C LEU A 34 -16.44 -0.63 6.77
N VAL A 35 -15.22 -0.26 7.16
CA VAL A 35 -14.72 1.11 7.05
C VAL A 35 -14.67 1.56 5.59
N PHE A 36 -13.98 0.80 4.73
CA PHE A 36 -13.80 1.13 3.32
C PHE A 36 -14.86 0.48 2.42
N LEU A 37 -15.58 1.32 1.68
CA LEU A 37 -16.62 0.94 0.73
C LEU A 37 -16.17 1.33 -0.68
N VAL A 38 -16.65 0.61 -1.68
CA VAL A 38 -16.40 0.95 -3.08
C VAL A 38 -17.73 1.16 -3.79
N ALA A 39 -17.81 2.19 -4.63
CA ALA A 39 -18.96 2.45 -5.46
C ALA A 39 -19.21 1.21 -6.34
N ALA A 40 -20.30 0.48 -6.10
CA ALA A 40 -20.67 -0.58 -7.01
C ALA A 40 -21.13 0.04 -8.36
N LYS A 41 -20.99 -0.76 -9.42
CA LYS A 41 -21.23 -0.41 -10.83
C LYS A 41 -22.36 0.62 -10.97
N GLY A 42 -22.02 1.82 -11.43
CA GLY A 42 -22.96 2.96 -11.56
C GLY A 42 -22.30 4.28 -12.00
N ASN A 43 -21.19 4.70 -11.38
CA ASN A 43 -20.62 6.04 -11.61
C ASN A 43 -19.22 6.03 -12.26
N GLY A 44 -19.10 5.53 -13.49
CA GLY A 44 -17.93 5.80 -14.35
C GLY A 44 -16.74 4.84 -14.22
N TYR A 45 -16.93 3.64 -13.66
CA TYR A 45 -15.90 2.59 -13.71
C TYR A 45 -15.94 1.86 -15.05
N SER A 46 -15.36 2.45 -16.09
CA SER A 46 -15.17 1.83 -17.43
C SER A 46 -14.02 0.81 -17.44
N GLY A 47 -13.87 0.03 -16.37
CA GLY A 47 -13.01 -1.15 -16.37
C GLY A 47 -13.72 -2.24 -17.15
N ARG A 48 -13.22 -2.51 -18.35
CA ARG A 48 -13.58 -3.58 -19.30
C ARG A 48 -14.48 -4.65 -18.68
N SER A 49 -15.70 -4.75 -19.21
CA SER A 49 -16.62 -5.86 -19.01
C SER A 49 -15.85 -7.18 -19.09
N VAL A 50 -15.76 -7.87 -17.94
CA VAL A 50 -15.87 -9.33 -17.96
C VAL A 50 -17.33 -9.60 -18.33
N ASP A 51 -17.55 -10.56 -19.21
CA ASP A 51 -18.86 -11.01 -19.69
C ASP A 51 -19.92 -10.93 -18.60
N GLN A 52 -20.89 -10.05 -18.84
CA GLN A 52 -22.15 -10.07 -18.12
C GLN A 52 -23.09 -11.00 -18.89
N THR A 53 -23.02 -12.30 -18.60
CA THR A 53 -24.13 -13.22 -18.87
C THR A 53 -25.04 -13.42 -17.68
N ASP A 54 -24.72 -12.90 -16.49
CA ASP A 54 -25.59 -13.06 -15.32
C ASP A 54 -26.10 -11.73 -14.79
N SER A 55 -27.40 -11.52 -14.98
CA SER A 55 -28.26 -10.49 -14.40
C SER A 55 -28.48 -10.67 -12.88
N SER A 56 -27.53 -11.29 -12.18
CA SER A 56 -27.63 -11.57 -10.74
C SER A 56 -26.90 -10.49 -9.95
N PRO A 57 -27.53 -9.85 -8.95
CA PRO A 57 -26.83 -8.96 -8.03
C PRO A 57 -25.73 -9.77 -7.32
N ASP A 58 -24.47 -9.37 -7.49
CA ASP A 58 -23.32 -10.03 -6.86
C ASP A 58 -23.56 -10.06 -5.32
N PRO A 59 -23.88 -11.24 -4.74
CA PRO A 59 -24.32 -11.32 -3.33
C PRO A 59 -23.16 -11.06 -2.36
N LYS A 60 -21.92 -10.98 -2.85
CA LYS A 60 -20.72 -10.84 -2.03
C LYS A 60 -20.01 -9.55 -2.39
N HIS A 61 -20.25 -8.52 -1.59
CA HIS A 61 -19.41 -7.33 -1.61
C HIS A 61 -17.95 -7.76 -1.30
N PHE A 62 -17.04 -7.65 -2.28
CA PHE A 62 -15.60 -7.96 -2.13
C PHE A 62 -14.76 -6.66 -2.15
N PRO A 63 -14.70 -5.90 -1.04
CA PRO A 63 -14.02 -4.60 -1.00
C PRO A 63 -12.57 -4.66 -1.48
N SER A 64 -11.85 -5.74 -1.16
CA SER A 64 -10.44 -5.92 -1.52
C SER A 64 -10.21 -5.95 -3.04
N LEU A 65 -11.05 -6.63 -3.80
CA LEU A 65 -10.94 -6.71 -5.26
C LEU A 65 -11.21 -5.35 -5.90
N TYR A 66 -12.29 -4.69 -5.49
CA TYR A 66 -12.67 -3.39 -6.05
C TYR A 66 -11.69 -2.28 -5.67
N LEU A 67 -11.17 -2.29 -4.44
CA LEU A 67 -10.10 -1.39 -4.01
C LEU A 67 -8.83 -1.61 -4.84
N SER A 68 -8.43 -2.88 -5.04
CA SER A 68 -7.26 -3.20 -5.85
C SER A 68 -7.37 -2.67 -7.27
N ARG A 69 -8.53 -2.88 -7.90
CA ARG A 69 -8.83 -2.32 -9.23
C ARG A 69 -8.74 -0.80 -9.21
N ARG A 70 -9.34 -0.14 -8.20
CA ARG A 70 -9.36 1.33 -8.11
C ARG A 70 -7.96 1.90 -7.98
N VAL A 71 -7.13 1.31 -7.12
CA VAL A 71 -5.72 1.69 -6.95
C VAL A 71 -4.95 1.52 -8.26
N HIS A 72 -5.12 0.39 -8.95
CA HIS A 72 -4.51 0.16 -10.26
C HIS A 72 -4.94 1.22 -11.29
N ALA A 73 -6.24 1.52 -11.40
CA ALA A 73 -6.75 2.49 -12.37
C ALA A 73 -6.24 3.92 -12.08
N LEU A 74 -6.21 4.32 -10.81
CA LEU A 74 -5.69 5.63 -10.42
C LEU A 74 -4.19 5.74 -10.67
N THR A 75 -3.42 4.73 -10.29
CA THR A 75 -1.97 4.74 -10.47
C THR A 75 -1.58 4.68 -11.94
N LYS A 76 -2.29 3.90 -12.77
CA LYS A 76 -2.11 3.94 -14.23
C LYS A 76 -2.33 5.33 -14.83
N ARG A 77 -3.32 6.06 -14.30
CA ARG A 77 -3.65 7.41 -14.78
C ARG A 77 -2.64 8.46 -14.35
N TYR A 78 -2.17 8.40 -13.11
CA TYR A 78 -1.40 9.48 -12.49
C TYR A 78 0.10 9.22 -12.35
N LEU A 79 0.55 7.96 -12.41
CA LEU A 79 1.98 7.64 -12.42
C LEU A 79 2.51 7.66 -13.85
N LEU A 80 3.50 8.51 -14.10
CA LEU A 80 4.14 8.64 -15.39
C LEU A 80 4.78 7.30 -15.81
N ARG A 81 4.50 6.85 -17.04
CA ARG A 81 5.05 5.62 -17.62
C ARG A 81 4.79 4.36 -16.78
N SER A 82 3.63 4.29 -16.12
CA SER A 82 3.20 3.12 -15.36
C SER A 82 1.96 2.50 -15.99
N ASP A 83 1.93 1.17 -16.10
CA ASP A 83 0.72 0.43 -16.45
C ASP A 83 -0.28 0.31 -15.28
N GLY A 84 0.07 0.86 -14.11
CA GLY A 84 -0.71 0.76 -12.88
C GLY A 84 -0.11 -0.26 -11.90
N ILE A 85 -0.25 0.02 -10.61
CA ILE A 85 0.22 -0.82 -9.51
C ILE A 85 -0.94 -1.16 -8.56
N GLY A 86 -0.84 -2.29 -7.88
CA GLY A 86 -1.84 -2.71 -6.90
C GLY A 86 -1.54 -2.21 -5.48
N PRO A 87 -2.47 -2.40 -4.52
CA PRO A 87 -2.26 -2.05 -3.12
C PRO A 87 -1.02 -2.71 -2.50
N HIS A 88 -0.69 -3.94 -2.91
CA HIS A 88 0.50 -4.65 -2.41
C HIS A 88 1.82 -3.92 -2.76
N SER A 89 1.86 -3.14 -3.84
CA SER A 89 3.05 -2.36 -4.18
C SER A 89 3.35 -1.26 -3.16
N PHE A 90 2.34 -0.71 -2.48
CA PHE A 90 2.55 0.25 -1.38
C PHE A 90 3.26 -0.40 -0.20
N ARG A 91 2.99 -1.69 0.06
CA ARG A 91 3.73 -2.48 1.07
C ARG A 91 5.22 -2.53 0.74
N HIS A 92 5.57 -2.77 -0.53
CA HIS A 92 6.97 -2.73 -0.97
C HIS A 92 7.59 -1.34 -0.81
N ILE A 93 6.88 -0.28 -1.18
CA ILE A 93 7.38 1.11 -1.04
C ILE A 93 7.69 1.41 0.43
N VAL A 94 6.78 1.10 1.34
CA VAL A 94 6.96 1.30 2.79
C VAL A 94 8.13 0.47 3.31
N ALA A 95 8.19 -0.82 2.97
CA ALA A 95 9.27 -1.71 3.39
C ALA A 95 10.64 -1.19 2.94
N THR A 96 10.77 -0.84 1.66
CA THR A 96 12.01 -0.31 1.10
C THR A 96 12.36 1.05 1.70
N ALA A 97 11.38 1.93 1.96
CA ALA A 97 11.63 3.22 2.60
C ALA A 97 12.20 3.05 4.02
N ILE A 98 11.66 2.12 4.81
CA ILE A 98 12.19 1.77 6.13
C ILE A 98 13.61 1.24 5.99
N LEU A 99 13.83 0.19 5.20
CA LEU A 99 15.14 -0.47 5.07
C LEU A 99 16.24 0.43 4.50
N LYS A 100 15.88 1.51 3.78
CA LYS A 100 16.83 2.49 3.24
C LYS A 100 17.01 3.74 4.11
N SER A 101 16.25 3.87 5.18
CA SER A 101 16.44 4.95 6.16
C SER A 101 17.67 4.69 7.03
N GLU A 102 18.21 5.74 7.63
CA GLU A 102 19.43 5.66 8.44
C GLU A 102 19.27 4.72 9.65
N ASP A 103 18.13 4.79 10.33
CA ASP A 103 17.76 3.95 11.47
C ASP A 103 16.94 2.71 11.08
N GLY A 104 16.90 2.40 9.78
CA GLY A 104 16.11 1.31 9.24
C GLY A 104 16.71 -0.06 9.46
N ASP A 105 15.92 -1.02 9.93
CA ASP A 105 16.32 -2.42 10.02
C ASP A 105 15.21 -3.42 9.64
N ILE A 106 15.61 -4.68 9.47
CA ILE A 106 14.72 -5.78 9.09
C ILE A 106 13.63 -5.98 10.15
N LYS A 107 13.97 -5.82 11.43
CA LYS A 107 13.06 -6.02 12.55
C LYS A 107 11.95 -4.98 12.58
N THR A 108 12.30 -3.71 12.37
CA THR A 108 11.37 -2.58 12.28
C THR A 108 10.45 -2.76 11.08
N ALA A 109 11.00 -3.09 9.91
CA ALA A 109 10.19 -3.40 8.74
C ALA A 109 9.24 -4.59 8.99
N ALA A 110 9.70 -5.66 9.64
CA ALA A 110 8.86 -6.82 9.97
C ALA A 110 7.71 -6.45 10.92
N LEU A 111 7.99 -5.63 11.94
CA LEU A 111 6.96 -5.12 12.85
C LEU A 111 5.96 -4.21 12.14
N VAL A 112 6.40 -3.26 11.32
CA VAL A 112 5.50 -2.35 10.59
C VAL A 112 4.64 -3.09 9.56
N LEU A 113 5.17 -4.15 8.97
CA LEU A 113 4.47 -4.93 7.96
C LEU A 113 3.62 -6.06 8.58
N ASN A 114 3.71 -6.29 9.89
CA ASN A 114 3.15 -7.46 10.55
C ASN A 114 3.55 -8.77 9.83
N ASP A 115 4.85 -8.94 9.61
CA ASP A 115 5.44 -10.05 8.87
C ASP A 115 6.57 -10.71 9.68
N ARG A 116 7.10 -11.83 9.18
CA ARG A 116 8.32 -12.44 9.73
C ARG A 116 9.55 -11.72 9.17
N GLU A 117 10.59 -11.58 9.98
CA GLU A 117 11.89 -11.03 9.54
C GLU A 117 12.43 -11.76 8.31
N SER A 118 12.30 -13.09 8.27
CA SER A 118 12.72 -13.90 7.10
C SER A 118 11.90 -13.61 5.84
N THR A 119 10.62 -13.25 5.95
CA THR A 119 9.84 -12.78 4.80
C THR A 119 10.35 -11.42 4.33
N VAL A 120 10.66 -10.53 5.28
CA VAL A 120 11.17 -9.19 4.97
C VAL A 120 12.48 -9.28 4.22
N GLU A 121 13.40 -10.08 4.73
CA GLU A 121 14.69 -10.35 4.10
C GLU A 121 14.51 -10.91 2.69
N LYS A 122 13.71 -11.96 2.53
CA LYS A 122 13.51 -12.59 1.22
C LYS A 122 12.91 -11.65 0.16
N HIS A 123 11.96 -10.79 0.55
CA HIS A 123 11.12 -10.07 -0.41
C HIS A 123 11.42 -8.57 -0.52
N TYR A 124 12.13 -7.97 0.44
CA TYR A 124 12.30 -6.52 0.53
C TYR A 124 13.74 -6.07 0.79
N SER A 125 14.65 -6.93 1.28
CA SER A 125 16.06 -6.56 1.53
C SER A 125 16.92 -6.49 0.27
N GLY A 126 16.32 -6.54 -0.92
CA GLY A 126 16.99 -6.36 -2.19
C GLY A 126 17.70 -5.01 -2.25
N MET A 127 18.96 -4.96 -1.82
CA MET A 127 19.87 -3.86 -2.05
C MET A 127 20.20 -3.84 -3.55
N ARG A 128 20.06 -2.67 -4.19
CA ARG A 128 20.66 -2.49 -5.51
C ARG A 128 22.16 -2.32 -5.32
N SER A 129 22.97 -2.69 -6.30
CA SER A 129 24.43 -2.54 -6.25
C SER A 129 24.87 -1.13 -5.83
N GLY A 130 24.14 -0.09 -6.24
CA GLY A 130 24.39 1.30 -5.84
C GLY A 130 24.17 1.58 -4.34
N ASP A 131 23.26 0.86 -3.67
CA ASP A 131 23.02 1.01 -2.23
C ASP A 131 24.24 0.49 -1.43
N GLY A 132 24.83 -0.64 -1.88
CA GLY A 132 26.03 -1.21 -1.27
C GLY A 132 27.27 -0.31 -1.45
N VAL A 133 27.46 0.26 -2.65
CA VAL A 133 28.58 1.19 -2.91
C VAL A 133 28.45 2.48 -2.10
N LYS A 134 27.24 3.04 -1.98
CA LYS A 134 26.98 4.20 -1.12
C LYS A 134 27.33 3.90 0.33
N ARG A 135 26.84 2.78 0.87
CA ARG A 135 27.10 2.38 2.26
C ARG A 135 28.59 2.13 2.52
N MET A 136 29.29 1.53 1.56
CA MET A 136 30.75 1.38 1.63
C MET A 136 31.44 2.75 1.70
N GLY A 137 31.04 3.71 0.87
CA GLY A 137 31.54 5.08 0.92
C GLY A 137 31.35 5.75 2.28
N ASP A 138 30.17 5.63 2.88
CA ASP A 138 29.87 6.19 4.20
C ASP A 138 30.76 5.57 5.30
N LEU A 139 30.89 4.23 5.31
CA LEU A 139 31.68 3.49 6.30
C LEU A 139 33.19 3.79 6.18
N LEU A 140 33.70 3.80 4.94
CA LEU A 140 35.10 4.09 4.68
C LEU A 140 35.41 5.57 4.92
N GLY A 141 34.52 6.49 4.54
CA GLY A 141 34.70 7.93 4.79
C GLY A 141 34.83 8.26 6.27
N ALA A 142 34.01 7.64 7.13
CA ALA A 142 34.12 7.81 8.58
C ALA A 142 35.47 7.33 9.16
N THR A 143 36.09 6.34 8.51
CA THR A 143 37.37 5.75 8.94
C THR A 143 38.56 6.54 8.36
N LEU A 144 38.48 6.92 7.08
CA LEU A 144 39.52 7.63 6.36
C LEU A 144 39.64 9.10 6.79
N ASN A 145 38.54 9.75 7.19
CA ASN A 145 38.58 11.12 7.74
C ASN A 145 39.20 11.21 9.14
N ARG A 146 39.53 10.07 9.77
CA ARG A 146 40.22 10.00 11.07
C ARG A 146 41.72 9.70 10.95
N MET A 147 42.21 9.44 9.74
CA MET A 147 43.64 9.36 9.42
C MET A 147 44.13 10.74 8.96
#